data_AF-A0A8T5TX17-F1
#
_entry.id   AF-A0A8T5TX17-F1
#
_cell.length_a   1.000
_cell.length_b   1.000
_cell.length_c   1.000
_cell.angle_alpha   90.00
_cell.angle_beta   90.00
_cell.angle_gamma   90.00
#
_symmetry.space_group_name_H-M   'P 1'
#
loop_
_entity.id
_entity.type
_entity.pdbx_description
1 polymer ?
#
loop_
_entity_poly.entity_id
_entity_poly.type
_entity_poly.pdbx_seq_one_letter_code
_entity_poly.pdbx_strand_id
1 'polypeptide(L)'
;MNSFRSKEKAEKNFETIKDAVKGLYEVLDLSLSEDDFYYEVGKDNITAIYKNLIELLLNEYGLRQLLKKIQNSEVDLNVVLNEYLANM
;
A
#
# COMPACT_ATOMS: atom_id res chain seq x y z
N MET A 1 -17.72 -15.10 9.10
CA MET A 1 -17.43 -14.88 7.66
C MET A 1 -16.74 -16.12 7.13
N ASN A 2 -17.22 -16.73 6.04
CA ASN A 2 -16.65 -18.00 5.52
C ASN A 2 -15.17 -17.80 5.16
N SER A 3 -14.24 -18.59 5.73
CA SER A 3 -12.79 -18.33 5.64
C SER A 3 -12.26 -18.31 4.21
N PHE A 4 -12.92 -19.05 3.31
CA PHE A 4 -12.63 -19.07 1.87
C PHE A 4 -12.79 -17.69 1.21
N ARG A 5 -13.92 -17.01 1.45
CA ARG A 5 -14.18 -15.65 0.92
C ARG A 5 -13.20 -14.61 1.46
N SER A 6 -12.68 -14.83 2.68
CA SER A 6 -11.67 -13.95 3.27
C SER A 6 -10.31 -14.09 2.58
N LYS A 7 -9.95 -15.31 2.14
CA LYS A 7 -8.70 -15.56 1.42
C LYS A 7 -8.74 -14.96 0.02
N GLU A 8 -9.80 -15.21 -0.74
CA GLU A 8 -9.99 -14.64 -2.08
C GLU A 8 -9.98 -13.10 -2.05
N LYS A 9 -10.61 -12.49 -1.03
CA LYS A 9 -10.59 -11.03 -0.87
C LYS A 9 -9.17 -10.52 -0.58
N ALA A 10 -8.39 -11.22 0.25
CA ALA A 10 -7.02 -10.84 0.54
C ALA A 10 -6.11 -10.92 -0.70
N GLU A 11 -6.23 -12.00 -1.48
CA GLU A 11 -5.51 -12.17 -2.74
C GLU A 11 -5.89 -11.08 -3.75
N LYS A 12 -7.19 -10.80 -3.92
CA LYS A 12 -7.66 -9.72 -4.80
C LYS A 12 -7.15 -8.34 -4.35
N ASN A 13 -7.14 -8.06 -3.06
CA ASN A 13 -6.61 -6.80 -2.52
C ASN A 13 -5.11 -6.67 -2.83
N PHE A 14 -4.34 -7.74 -2.69
CA PHE A 14 -2.91 -7.74 -3.02
C PHE A 14 -2.67 -7.48 -4.52
N GLU A 15 -3.41 -8.15 -5.39
CA GLU A 15 -3.35 -7.91 -6.84
C GLU A 15 -3.69 -6.45 -7.18
N THR A 16 -4.72 -5.89 -6.53
CA THR A 16 -5.11 -4.49 -6.72
C THR A 16 -4.01 -3.53 -6.28
N ILE A 17 -3.31 -3.80 -5.18
CA ILE A 17 -2.16 -3.00 -4.74
C ILE A 17 -1.03 -3.06 -5.76
N LYS A 18 -0.71 -4.26 -6.26
CA LYS A 18 0.34 -4.46 -7.27
C LYS A 18 0.04 -3.67 -8.54
N ASP A 19 -1.19 -3.74 -9.03
CA ASP A 19 -1.64 -3.02 -10.22
C ASP A 19 -1.61 -1.50 -10.00
N ALA A 20 -1.99 -1.03 -8.81
CA ALA A 20 -1.92 0.40 -8.47
C ALA A 20 -0.47 0.92 -8.45
N VAL A 21 0.47 0.19 -7.84
CA VAL A 21 1.90 0.55 -7.84
C VAL A 21 2.45 0.59 -9.27
N LYS A 22 2.09 -0.39 -10.10
CA LYS A 22 2.48 -0.42 -11.50
C LYS A 22 1.91 0.78 -12.27
N GLY A 23 0.63 1.10 -12.08
CA GLY A 23 0.00 2.25 -12.71
C GLY A 23 0.64 3.58 -12.31
N LEU A 24 1.08 3.74 -11.05
CA LEU A 24 1.83 4.92 -10.63
C LEU A 24 3.17 5.04 -11.36
N TYR A 25 3.88 3.92 -11.56
CA TYR A 25 5.12 3.91 -12.33
C TYR A 25 4.88 4.27 -13.79
N GLU A 26 3.86 3.68 -14.43
CA GLU A 26 3.51 3.98 -15.83
C GLU A 26 3.11 5.44 -16.02
N VAL A 27 2.35 6.03 -15.10
CA VAL A 27 2.01 7.46 -15.15
C VAL A 27 3.26 8.32 -15.03
N LEU A 28 4.18 7.98 -14.12
CA LEU A 28 5.44 8.70 -13.96
C LEU A 28 6.28 8.65 -15.26
N ASP A 29 6.39 7.47 -15.86
CA ASP A 29 7.12 7.18 -17.11
C ASP A 29 6.56 7.89 -18.33
N LEU A 30 5.24 8.04 -18.40
CA LEU A 30 4.59 8.79 -19.47
C LEU A 30 4.68 10.31 -19.27
N SER A 31 4.88 10.78 -18.04
CA SER A 31 4.73 12.19 -17.69
C SER A 31 6.05 12.95 -17.61
N LEU A 32 7.17 12.27 -17.34
CA LEU A 32 8.47 12.89 -17.11
C LEU A 32 9.56 12.21 -17.93
N SER A 33 10.60 12.95 -18.25
CA SER A 33 11.81 12.39 -18.88
C SER A 33 12.64 11.62 -17.86
N GLU A 34 13.30 10.54 -18.27
CA GLU A 34 14.21 9.76 -17.40
C GLU A 34 15.35 10.61 -16.81
N ASP A 35 15.80 11.67 -17.51
CA ASP A 35 16.84 12.58 -17.02
C ASP A 35 16.29 13.63 -16.02
N ASP A 36 14.98 13.66 -15.80
CA ASP A 36 14.34 14.58 -14.86
C ASP A 36 14.54 14.11 -13.41
N PHE A 37 15.01 15.02 -12.55
CA PHE A 37 15.17 14.76 -11.12
C PHE A 37 13.88 14.23 -10.46
N TYR A 38 12.71 14.74 -10.87
CA TYR A 38 11.42 14.30 -10.34
C TYR A 38 11.04 12.89 -10.81
N TYR A 39 11.54 12.44 -11.97
CA TYR A 39 11.35 11.06 -12.42
C TYR A 39 12.08 10.10 -11.48
N GLU A 40 13.38 10.34 -11.23
CA GLU A 40 14.18 9.50 -10.35
C GLU A 40 13.64 9.48 -8.92
N VAL A 41 13.31 10.65 -8.35
CA VAL A 41 12.71 10.73 -7.01
C VAL A 41 11.33 10.04 -6.95
N GLY A 42 10.51 10.19 -7.99
CA GLY A 42 9.22 9.53 -8.07
C GLY A 42 9.35 8.00 -8.08
N LYS A 43 10.29 7.49 -8.89
CA LYS A 43 10.60 6.06 -9.00
C LYS A 43 11.13 5.48 -7.70
N ASP A 44 12.02 6.20 -7.02
CA ASP A 44 12.54 5.80 -5.71
C ASP A 44 11.43 5.73 -4.66
N ASN A 45 10.53 6.71 -4.63
CA ASN A 45 9.39 6.72 -3.70
C ASN A 45 8.41 5.57 -3.95
N ILE A 46 8.05 5.30 -5.21
CA ILE A 46 7.18 4.18 -5.58
C ILE A 46 7.84 2.84 -5.19
N THR A 47 9.13 2.70 -5.48
CA THR A 47 9.93 1.53 -5.10
C THR A 47 9.96 1.34 -3.59
N ALA A 48 10.19 2.42 -2.84
CA ALA A 48 10.19 2.40 -1.38
C ALA A 48 8.83 2.00 -0.81
N ILE A 49 7.72 2.50 -1.34
CA ILE A 49 6.37 2.12 -0.92
C ILE A 49 6.17 0.62 -1.08
N TYR A 50 6.43 0.08 -2.28
CA TYR A 50 6.19 -1.33 -2.55
C TYR A 50 7.09 -2.23 -1.69
N LYS A 51 8.39 -1.91 -1.60
CA LYS A 51 9.34 -2.66 -0.78
C LYS A 51 8.95 -2.68 0.71
N ASN A 52 8.68 -1.52 1.30
CA ASN A 52 8.31 -1.42 2.71
C ASN A 52 6.98 -2.12 3.00
N LEU A 53 6.03 -2.09 2.07
CA LEU A 53 4.78 -2.83 2.20
C LEU A 53 5.04 -4.35 2.27
N ILE A 54 5.86 -4.89 1.34
CA ILE A 54 6.19 -6.32 1.35
C ILE A 54 6.94 -6.71 2.63
N GLU A 55 7.93 -5.93 3.04
CA GLU A 55 8.67 -6.17 4.28
C GLU A 55 7.76 -6.18 5.51
N LEU A 56 6.79 -5.24 5.59
CA LEU A 56 5.79 -5.21 6.65
C LEU A 56 4.89 -6.45 6.63
N LEU A 57 4.42 -6.87 5.45
CA LEU A 57 3.55 -8.05 5.31
C LEU A 57 4.27 -9.35 5.68
N LEU A 58 5.57 -9.46 5.42
CA LEU A 58 6.39 -10.61 5.78
C LEU A 58 6.80 -10.61 7.27
N ASN A 59 6.71 -9.47 7.96
CA ASN A 59 6.97 -9.36 9.39
C ASN A 59 5.69 -9.56 10.20
N GLU A 60 5.34 -10.81 10.52
CA GLU A 60 4.09 -11.13 11.24
C GLU A 60 3.92 -10.35 12.55
N TYR A 61 4.99 -10.16 13.32
CA TYR A 61 4.93 -9.45 14.60
C TYR A 61 4.63 -7.95 14.36
N GLY A 62 5.38 -7.32 13.48
CA GLY A 62 5.20 -5.91 13.11
C GLY A 62 3.81 -5.64 12.55
N LEU A 63 3.33 -6.51 11.64
CA LEU A 63 2.00 -6.44 11.07
C LEU A 63 0.90 -6.52 12.14
N ARG A 64 0.99 -7.48 13.08
CA ARG A 64 0.03 -7.61 14.18
C ARG A 64 0.01 -6.36 15.07
N GLN A 65 1.17 -5.76 15.35
CA GLN A 65 1.23 -4.53 16.14
C GLN A 65 0.61 -3.33 15.41
N LEU A 66 0.87 -3.19 14.11
CA LEU A 66 0.24 -2.15 13.30
C LEU A 66 -1.29 -2.32 13.26
N LEU A 67 -1.79 -3.54 13.04
CA LEU A 67 -3.22 -3.81 13.02
C LEU A 67 -3.89 -3.44 14.34
N LYS A 68 -3.26 -3.71 15.49
CA LYS A 68 -3.76 -3.26 16.80
C LYS A 68 -3.83 -1.75 16.90
N LYS A 69 -2.79 -1.04 16.46
CA LYS A 69 -2.79 0.43 16.45
C LYS A 69 -3.92 0.98 15.58
N ILE A 70 -4.14 0.40 14.40
CA ILE A 70 -5.24 0.78 13.50
C ILE A 70 -6.60 0.57 14.17
N GLN A 71 -6.81 -0.60 14.78
CA GLN A 71 -8.05 -0.94 15.50
C GLN A 71 -8.32 0.00 16.68
N ASN A 72 -7.25 0.47 17.33
CA ASN A 72 -7.34 1.40 18.44
C ASN A 72 -7.32 2.88 18.00
N SER A 73 -7.31 3.16 16.69
CA SER A 73 -7.15 4.52 16.14
C SER A 73 -5.89 5.25 16.63
N GLU A 74 -4.83 4.50 16.98
CA GLU A 74 -3.53 5.00 17.41
C GLU A 74 -2.60 5.33 16.23
N VAL A 75 -3.07 5.17 14.99
CA VAL A 75 -2.35 5.58 13.79
C VAL A 75 -3.03 6.82 13.22
N ASP A 76 -2.28 7.93 13.14
CA ASP A 76 -2.71 9.10 12.38
C ASP A 76 -2.51 8.81 10.89
N LEU A 77 -3.48 8.11 10.30
CA LEU A 77 -3.55 7.96 8.86
C LEU A 77 -4.25 9.21 8.34
N ASN A 78 -3.60 9.97 7.44
CA ASN A 78 -4.19 11.17 6.82
C ASN A 78 -5.70 10.96 6.49
N VAL A 79 -6.52 12.01 6.66
CA VAL A 79 -8.01 12.01 6.64
C VAL A 79 -8.68 10.98 5.71
N VAL A 80 -8.20 10.85 4.47
CA VAL A 80 -8.73 9.92 3.44
C VAL A 80 -8.72 8.46 3.89
N LEU A 81 -7.70 8.03 4.65
CA LEU A 81 -7.56 6.65 5.12
C LEU A 81 -8.41 6.38 6.37
N ASN A 82 -8.63 7.39 7.22
CA ASN A 82 -9.52 7.28 8.39
C ASN A 82 -10.98 7.04 7.98
N GLU A 83 -11.45 7.67 6.91
CA GLU A 83 -12.80 7.45 6.35
C GLU A 83 -12.98 6.02 5.83
N TYR A 84 -11.94 5.42 5.24
CA TYR A 84 -12.00 4.04 4.75
C TYR A 84 -12.12 3.02 5.90
N LEU A 85 -11.39 3.24 7.00
CA LEU A 85 -11.45 2.39 8.19
C LEU A 85 -12.81 2.42 8.90
N ALA A 86 -13.46 3.58 8.96
CA ALA A 86 -14.78 3.73 9.58
C ALA A 86 -15.90 2.95 8.86
N ASN A 87 -15.66 2.56 7.60
CA ASN A 87 -16.62 1.87 6.73
C ASN A 87 -16.36 0.35 6.58
N MET A 88 -15.36 -0.21 7.29
CA MET A 88 -15.07 -1.65 7.34
C MET A 88 -15.73 -2.33 8.53
#